data_AF-A0A9D2W9W1-F1
#
_entry.id   AF-A0A9D2W9W1-F1
#
_cell.length_a   1.000
_cell.length_b   1.000
_cell.length_c   1.000
_cell.angle_alpha   90.00
_cell.angle_beta   90.00
_cell.angle_gamma   90.00
#
_symmetry.space_group_name_H-M   'P 1'
#
loop_
_entity.id
_entity.type
_entity.pdbx_description
1 polymer ?
#
loop_
_entity_poly.entity_id
_entity_poly.type
_entity_poly.pdbx_seq_one_letter_code
_entity_poly.pdbx_strand_id
1 'polypeptide(L)'
;MKLKRAGIGTKVLILILLAACATALLSLQGQLRQAQEERDALGVQVQEQQEENAALADSIANSDDPEYLANIARVMLGLLAPDEIEFIDTSY
;
A
#
# COMPACT_ATOMS: atom_id res chain seq x y z
N MET A 1 -17.63 31.47 -50.16
CA MET A 1 -18.70 30.89 -49.32
C MET A 1 -19.15 31.94 -48.31
N LYS A 2 -20.45 32.29 -48.24
CA LYS A 2 -20.96 33.27 -47.27
C LYS A 2 -21.33 32.55 -45.97
N LEU A 3 -20.60 32.82 -44.89
CA LEU A 3 -20.91 32.27 -43.56
C LEU A 3 -22.22 32.89 -43.07
N LYS A 4 -23.28 32.08 -42.93
CA LYS A 4 -24.52 32.50 -42.28
C LYS A 4 -24.20 32.85 -40.84
N ARG A 5 -24.49 34.08 -40.41
CA ARG A 5 -24.31 34.50 -39.02
C ARG A 5 -25.23 33.66 -38.14
N ALA A 6 -24.63 32.94 -37.20
CA ALA A 6 -25.39 32.16 -36.22
C ALA A 6 -26.28 33.11 -35.39
N GLY A 7 -27.53 32.71 -35.21
CA GLY A 7 -28.48 33.42 -34.35
C GLY A 7 -28.01 33.45 -32.90
N ILE A 8 -28.49 34.43 -32.14
CA ILE A 8 -28.12 34.63 -30.73
C ILE A 8 -28.37 33.36 -29.91
N GLY A 9 -29.47 32.65 -30.16
CA GLY A 9 -29.79 31.39 -29.48
C GLY A 9 -28.74 30.29 -29.67
N THR A 10 -28.17 30.15 -30.88
CA THR A 10 -27.12 29.15 -31.14
C THR A 10 -25.84 29.48 -30.39
N LYS A 11 -25.51 30.77 -30.24
CA LYS A 11 -24.33 31.19 -29.47
C LYS A 11 -24.50 30.92 -27.98
N VAL A 12 -25.68 31.20 -27.42
CA VAL A 12 -25.99 30.89 -26.02
C VAL A 12 -25.92 29.39 -25.76
N LEU A 13 -26.46 28.57 -26.67
CA LEU A 13 -26.37 27.11 -26.57
C LEU A 13 -24.91 26.62 -26.57
N ILE A 14 -24.07 27.16 -27.46
CA ILE A 14 -22.64 26.82 -27.51
C ILE A 14 -21.93 27.23 -26.20
N LEU A 15 -22.25 28.39 -25.64
CA LEU A 15 -21.68 28.83 -24.37
C LEU A 15 -22.07 27.91 -23.20
N ILE A 16 -23.32 27.46 -23.14
CA ILE A 16 -23.77 26.49 -22.12
C ILE A 16 -23.03 25.16 -22.27
N LEU A 17 -22.89 24.67 -23.52
CA LEU A 17 -22.12 23.46 -23.81
C LEU A 17 -20.65 23.58 -23.40
N LEU A 18 -20.01 24.72 -23.67
CA LEU A 18 -18.63 24.98 -23.26
C LEU A 18 -18.50 25.01 -21.74
N ALA A 19 -19.42 25.65 -21.03
CA ALA A 19 -19.42 25.66 -19.58
C ALA A 19 -19.56 24.24 -18.99
N ALA A 20 -20.46 23.43 -19.54
CA ALA A 20 -20.63 22.04 -19.14
C ALA A 20 -19.38 21.17 -19.41
N CYS A 21 -18.70 21.37 -20.54
CA CYS A 21 -17.43 20.71 -20.82
C CYS A 21 -16.34 21.13 -19.83
N ALA A 22 -16.24 22.41 -19.52
CA ALA A 22 -15.25 22.92 -18.57
C ALA A 22 -15.46 22.34 -17.17
N THR A 23 -16.71 22.26 -16.70
CA THR A 23 -17.02 21.66 -15.38
C THR A 23 -16.75 20.16 -15.36
N ALA A 24 -17.08 19.43 -16.44
CA ALA A 24 -16.76 18.01 -16.57
C ALA A 24 -15.24 17.75 -16.58
N LEU A 25 -14.46 18.58 -17.26
CA LEU A 25 -12.99 18.48 -17.25
C LEU A 25 -12.41 18.75 -15.86
N LEU A 26 -12.93 19.75 -15.14
CA LEU A 26 -12.51 20.04 -13.77
C LEU A 26 -12.84 18.91 -12.79
N SER A 27 -14.03 18.30 -12.91
CA SER A 27 -14.41 17.17 -12.05
C SER A 27 -13.56 15.93 -12.34
N LEU A 28 -13.25 15.66 -13.62
CA LEU A 28 -12.36 14.58 -14.01
C LEU A 28 -10.94 14.78 -13.48
N GLN A 29 -10.40 16.00 -13.52
CA GLN A 29 -9.09 16.31 -12.90
C GLN A 29 -9.11 16.14 -11.38
N GLY A 30 -10.22 16.48 -10.72
CA GLY A 30 -10.41 16.26 -9.29
C GLY A 30 -10.41 14.77 -8.93
N GLN A 31 -11.14 13.95 -9.69
CA GLN A 31 -11.17 12.50 -9.51
C GLN A 31 -9.81 11.85 -9.79
N LEU A 32 -9.09 12.33 -10.80
CA LEU A 32 -7.75 11.83 -11.13
C LEU A 32 -6.74 12.13 -10.01
N ARG A 33 -6.83 13.32 -9.39
CA ARG A 33 -6.01 13.67 -8.22
C ARG A 33 -6.34 12.82 -7.01
N GLN A 34 -7.63 12.63 -6.70
CA GLN A 34 -8.04 11.76 -5.59
C GLN A 34 -7.60 10.31 -5.81
N ALA A 35 -7.76 9.79 -7.04
CA ALA A 35 -7.29 8.45 -7.38
C ALA A 35 -5.76 8.33 -7.33
N GLN A 36 -5.01 9.39 -7.65
CA GLN A 36 -3.56 9.42 -7.48
C GLN A 36 -3.15 9.43 -6.01
N GLU A 37 -3.76 10.27 -5.18
CA GLU A 37 -3.48 10.31 -3.74
C GLU A 37 -3.79 8.97 -3.05
N GLU A 38 -4.89 8.32 -3.41
CA GLU A 38 -5.26 7.01 -2.90
C GLU A 38 -4.27 5.92 -3.36
N ARG A 39 -3.79 5.99 -4.61
CA ARG A 39 -2.77 5.08 -5.15
C ARG A 39 -1.41 5.28 -4.50
N ASP A 40 -1.02 6.52 -4.20
CA ASP A 40 0.24 6.83 -3.53
C ASP A 40 0.20 6.36 -2.07
N ALA A 41 -0.93 6.55 -1.38
CA ALA A 41 -1.15 6.05 -0.02
C ALA A 41 -1.16 4.51 0.06
N LEU A 42 -1.73 3.83 -0.95
CA LEU A 42 -1.68 2.38 -1.08
C LEU A 42 -0.28 1.88 -1.46
N GLY A 43 0.47 2.66 -2.25
CA GLY A 43 1.84 2.34 -2.66
C GLY A 43 2.81 2.25 -1.48
N VAL A 44 2.70 3.18 -0.53
CA VAL A 44 3.51 3.18 0.70
C VAL A 44 3.24 1.91 1.53
N GLN A 45 1.96 1.54 1.71
CA GLN A 45 1.59 0.33 2.46
C GLN A 45 2.09 -0.96 1.80
N VAL A 46 2.04 -1.03 0.47
CA VAL A 46 2.57 -2.20 -0.26
C VAL A 46 4.08 -2.31 -0.10
N GLN A 47 4.80 -1.18 -0.07
CA GLN A 47 6.24 -1.17 0.10
C GLN A 47 6.65 -1.59 1.51
N GLU A 48 6.02 -1.04 2.55
CA GLU A 48 6.23 -1.47 3.94
C GLU A 48 5.93 -2.96 4.12
N GLN A 49 4.82 -3.44 3.55
CA GLN A 49 4.45 -4.86 3.64
C GLN A 49 5.40 -5.77 2.85
N GLN A 50 5.97 -5.31 1.74
CA GLN A 50 6.99 -6.07 1.01
C GLN A 50 8.29 -6.19 1.78
N GLU A 51 8.72 -5.13 2.48
CA GLU A 51 9.90 -5.17 3.34
C GLU A 51 9.69 -6.12 4.53
N GLU A 52 8.54 -6.06 5.18
CA GLU A 52 8.19 -6.98 6.27
C GLU A 52 8.12 -8.43 5.78
N ASN A 53 7.47 -8.67 4.62
CA ASN A 53 7.40 -10.00 4.03
C ASN A 53 8.76 -10.52 3.57
N ALA A 54 9.66 -9.65 3.10
CA ALA A 54 11.03 -10.02 2.74
C ALA A 54 11.84 -10.43 3.99
N ALA A 55 11.73 -9.68 5.09
CA ALA A 55 12.36 -10.03 6.36
C ALA A 55 11.83 -11.36 6.92
N LEU A 56 10.52 -11.57 6.84
CA LEU A 56 9.88 -12.84 7.22
C LEU A 56 10.36 -13.99 6.32
N ALA A 57 10.42 -13.79 5.00
CA ALA A 57 10.90 -14.79 4.06
C ALA A 57 12.37 -15.17 4.31
N ASP A 58 13.22 -14.20 4.62
CA ASP A 58 14.62 -14.45 5.00
C ASP A 58 14.72 -15.24 6.31
N SER A 59 13.89 -14.91 7.32
CA SER A 59 13.87 -15.69 8.56
C SER A 59 13.39 -17.13 8.34
N ILE A 60 12.42 -17.34 7.44
CA ILE A 60 11.94 -18.68 7.07
C ILE A 60 12.99 -19.43 6.25
N ALA A 61 13.67 -18.79 5.31
CA ALA A 61 14.72 -19.42 4.52
C ALA A 61 15.91 -19.88 5.40
N ASN A 62 16.16 -19.17 6.50
CA ASN A 62 17.16 -19.56 7.51
C ASN A 62 16.56 -20.41 8.65
N SER A 63 15.26 -20.73 8.64
CA SER A 63 14.60 -21.45 9.73
C SER A 63 14.84 -22.97 9.73
N ASP A 64 15.39 -23.52 8.63
CA ASP A 64 15.91 -24.89 8.59
C ASP A 64 17.29 -25.03 9.26
N ASP A 65 17.84 -23.94 9.82
CA ASP A 65 19.04 -23.97 10.66
C ASP A 65 18.73 -24.67 12.00
N PRO A 66 19.37 -25.81 12.29
CA PRO A 66 19.18 -26.54 13.55
C PRO A 66 19.37 -25.68 14.80
N GLU A 67 20.25 -24.67 14.75
CA GLU A 67 20.50 -23.75 15.86
C GLU A 67 19.29 -22.82 16.11
N TYR A 68 18.66 -22.33 15.05
CA TYR A 68 17.48 -21.47 15.14
C TYR A 68 16.29 -22.22 15.74
N LEU A 69 16.09 -23.47 15.31
CA LEU A 69 15.03 -24.34 15.81
C LEU A 69 15.24 -24.71 17.29
N ALA A 70 16.49 -25.00 17.69
CA ALA A 70 16.85 -25.25 19.09
C ALA A 70 16.62 -24.02 19.97
N ASN A 71 16.91 -22.82 19.47
CA ASN A 71 16.67 -21.57 20.20
C ASN A 71 15.17 -21.30 20.40
N ILE A 72 14.34 -21.50 19.37
CA ILE A 72 12.88 -21.39 19.50
C ILE A 72 12.34 -22.41 20.50
N ALA A 73 12.82 -23.65 20.45
CA ALA A 73 12.42 -24.70 21.39
C ALA A 73 12.79 -24.33 22.85
N ARG A 74 13.97 -23.74 23.07
CA ARG A 74 14.39 -23.25 24.40
C ARG A 74 13.54 -22.06 24.87
N VAL A 75 13.38 -21.03 24.05
CA VAL A 75 12.72 -19.77 24.44
C VAL A 75 11.20 -19.89 24.51
N MET A 76 10.57 -20.55 23.54
CA MET A 76 9.10 -20.61 23.45
C MET A 76 8.50 -21.85 24.13
N LEU A 77 9.24 -22.96 24.16
CA LEU A 77 8.74 -24.23 24.69
C LEU A 77 9.45 -24.68 25.98
N GLY A 78 10.50 -23.97 26.42
CA GLY A 78 11.29 -24.35 27.60
C GLY A 78 12.00 -25.69 27.44
N LEU A 79 12.24 -26.12 26.19
CA LEU A 79 12.84 -27.42 25.89
C LEU A 79 14.36 -27.29 25.88
N LEU A 80 15.02 -28.29 26.45
CA LEU A 80 16.47 -28.41 26.49
C LEU A 80 16.95 -29.53 25.57
N ALA A 81 18.17 -29.40 25.05
CA ALA A 81 18.82 -30.50 24.35
C ALA A 81 19.07 -31.67 25.32
N PRO A 82 19.15 -32.91 24.83
CA PRO A 82 19.57 -34.05 25.65
C PRO A 82 20.92 -33.72 26.33
N ASP A 83 20.97 -33.90 27.66
CA ASP A 83 22.12 -33.63 28.53
C ASP A 83 22.45 -32.14 28.81
N GLU A 84 21.57 -31.20 28.46
CA GLU A 84 21.72 -29.77 28.81
C GLU A 84 21.19 -29.46 30.23
N ILE A 85 21.89 -28.60 30.98
CA ILE A 85 21.55 -28.23 32.37
C ILE A 85 21.20 -26.74 32.42
N GLU A 86 19.98 -26.41 32.85
CA GLU A 86 19.54 -25.03 33.10
C GLU A 86 19.78 -24.63 34.57
N PHE A 87 20.36 -23.45 34.79
CA PHE A 87 20.52 -22.86 36.13
C PHE A 87 19.53 -21.72 36.30
N ILE A 88 18.58 -21.87 37.21
CA ILE A 88 17.59 -20.83 37.55
C ILE A 88 18.02 -20.16 38.86
N ASP A 89 18.34 -18.87 38.81
CA ASP A 89 18.62 -18.08 40.01
C ASP A 89 17.30 -17.66 40.68
N THR A 90 17.07 -18.14 41.89
CA THR A 90 15.86 -17.83 42.69
C THR A 90 16.16 -16.81 43.79
N SER A 91 17.25 -16.05 43.70
CA SER A 91 17.60 -15.03 44.68
C SER A 91 16.69 -13.80 44.49
N TYR A 92 15.85 -13.52 45.50
CA TYR A 92 15.01 -12.32 45.60
C TYR A 92 15.71 -11.20 46.40
#